data_AF-A0A429Y716-F1
#
_entry.id   AF-A0A429Y716-F1
#
_cell.length_a   1.000
_cell.length_b   1.000
_cell.length_c   1.000
_cell.angle_alpha   90.00
_cell.angle_beta   90.00
_cell.angle_gamma   90.00
#
_symmetry.space_group_name_H-M   'P 1'
#
loop_
_entity.id
_entity.type
_entity.pdbx_description
1 polymer ?
#
loop_
_entity_poly.entity_id
_entity_poly.type
_entity_poly.pdbx_seq_one_letter_code
_entity_poly.pdbx_strand_id
1 'polypeptide(L)'
;MEESERLLVLQVKELSRKVEQQEKLIEKYRILAKVVQEAEIWDYSIYDEVPDDTWVALDQTGYERMKQVLSELDELQPWKTSIEKRLGGG
;
A
#
# COMPACT_ATOMS: atom_id res chain seq x y z
N MET A 1 -40.55 -10.81 16.72
CA MET A 1 -39.43 -10.66 15.77
C MET A 1 -39.14 -12.04 15.24
N GLU A 2 -39.50 -12.27 13.98
CA GLU A 2 -39.36 -13.56 13.31
C GLU A 2 -37.86 -13.88 13.14
N GLU A 3 -37.52 -15.17 13.09
CA GLU A 3 -36.12 -15.63 12.98
C GLU A 3 -35.43 -15.11 11.70
N SER A 4 -36.21 -14.91 10.64
CA SER A 4 -35.82 -14.24 9.40
C SER A 4 -35.34 -12.79 9.63
N GLU A 5 -36.05 -12.00 10.42
CA GLU A 5 -35.70 -10.62 10.74
C GLU A 5 -34.38 -10.56 11.52
N ARG A 6 -34.13 -11.51 12.43
CA ARG A 6 -32.86 -11.60 13.16
C ARG A 6 -31.68 -11.88 12.25
N LEU A 7 -31.84 -12.84 11.33
CA LEU A 7 -30.80 -13.20 10.37
C LEU A 7 -30.47 -12.03 9.43
N LEU A 8 -31.48 -11.30 8.97
CA LEU A 8 -31.31 -10.10 8.15
C LEU A 8 -30.53 -9.00 8.89
N VAL A 9 -30.86 -8.72 10.15
CA VAL A 9 -30.13 -7.73 10.96
C VAL A 9 -28.66 -8.11 11.12
N LEU A 10 -28.36 -9.39 11.37
CA LEU A 10 -26.99 -9.88 11.49
C LEU A 10 -26.22 -9.75 10.17
N GLN A 11 -26.87 -10.07 9.05
CA GLN A 11 -26.27 -9.97 7.73
C GLN A 11 -25.99 -8.52 7.34
N VAL A 12 -26.92 -7.59 7.59
CA VAL A 12 -26.71 -6.15 7.38
C VAL A 12 -25.54 -5.66 8.23
N LYS A 13 -25.50 -6.03 9.51
CA LYS A 13 -24.40 -5.63 10.41
C LYS A 13 -23.03 -6.10 9.91
N GLU A 14 -22.95 -7.34 9.44
CA GLU A 14 -21.70 -7.89 8.89
C GLU A 14 -21.30 -7.22 7.58
N LEU A 15 -22.26 -6.94 6.69
CA LEU A 15 -22.00 -6.22 5.45
C LEU A 15 -21.55 -4.78 5.72
N SER A 16 -22.22 -4.06 6.62
CA SER A 16 -21.81 -2.71 7.03
C SER A 16 -20.39 -2.69 7.59
N ARG A 17 -20.02 -3.68 8.41
CA ARG A 17 -18.65 -3.82 8.93
C ARG A 17 -17.63 -4.00 7.81
N LYS A 18 -17.93 -4.84 6.82
CA LYS A 18 -17.04 -5.06 5.66
C LYS A 18 -16.89 -3.81 4.80
N VAL A 19 -17.97 -3.08 4.58
CA VAL A 19 -17.94 -1.80 3.85
C VAL A 19 -17.05 -0.81 4.58
N GLU A 20 -17.22 -0.63 5.89
CA GLU A 20 -16.39 0.28 6.69
C GLU A 20 -14.89 -0.09 6.61
N GLN A 21 -14.56 -1.39 6.64
CA GLN A 21 -13.18 -1.87 6.47
C GLN A 21 -12.62 -1.54 5.09
N GLN A 22 -13.41 -1.73 4.03
CA GLN A 22 -13.00 -1.39 2.66
C GLN A 22 -12.83 0.12 2.46
N GLU A 23 -13.71 0.94 3.03
CA GLU A 23 -13.60 2.40 2.98
C GLU A 23 -12.30 2.89 3.63
N LYS A 24 -11.94 2.34 4.80
CA LYS A 24 -10.66 2.65 5.46
C LYS A 24 -9.47 2.25 4.59
N LEU A 25 -9.52 1.10 3.95
CA LEU A 25 -8.44 0.64 3.06
C LEU A 25 -8.31 1.54 1.83
N ILE A 26 -9.43 1.90 1.20
CA ILE A 26 -9.47 2.85 0.06
C ILE A 26 -8.82 4.17 0.46
N GLU A 27 -9.13 4.69 1.65
CA GLU A 27 -8.57 5.95 2.11
C GLU A 27 -7.04 5.88 2.28
N LYS A 28 -6.51 4.79 2.82
CA LYS A 28 -5.06 4.57 2.88
C LYS A 28 -4.41 4.56 1.49
N TYR A 29 -5.03 3.91 0.51
CA TYR A 29 -4.53 3.91 -0.87
C TYR A 29 -4.62 5.28 -1.54
N ARG A 30 -5.64 6.09 -1.23
CA ARG A 30 -5.72 7.48 -1.70
C ARG A 30 -4.57 8.33 -1.16
N ILE A 31 -4.23 8.16 0.13
CA ILE A 31 -3.09 8.84 0.73
C ILE A 31 -1.79 8.42 0.03
N LEU A 32 -1.59 7.12 -0.21
CA LEU A 32 -0.42 6.64 -0.97
C LEU A 32 -0.36 7.27 -2.37
N ALA A 33 -1.45 7.20 -3.12
CA ALA A 33 -1.50 7.76 -4.48
C ALA A 33 -1.16 9.25 -4.50
N LYS A 34 -1.66 10.00 -3.51
CA LYS A 34 -1.33 11.42 -3.35
C LYS A 34 0.15 11.64 -3.08
N VAL A 35 0.75 10.87 -2.16
CA VAL A 35 2.18 11.00 -1.84
C VAL A 35 3.06 10.65 -3.05
N VAL A 36 2.70 9.61 -3.80
CA VAL A 36 3.41 9.26 -5.05
C VAL A 36 3.29 10.36 -6.09
N GLN A 37 2.10 10.96 -6.24
CA GLN A 37 1.86 12.05 -7.20
C GLN A 37 2.62 13.33 -6.81
N GLU A 38 2.78 13.61 -5.52
CA GLU A 38 3.50 14.77 -5.01
C GLU A 38 5.01 14.56 -4.93
N ALA A 39 5.50 13.33 -5.03
CA ALA A 39 6.92 13.04 -5.01
C ALA A 39 7.59 13.62 -6.27
N GLU A 40 8.72 14.31 -6.09
CA GLU A 40 9.50 14.79 -7.22
C GLU A 40 10.28 13.62 -7.81
N ILE A 41 9.63 12.93 -8.75
CA ILE A 41 10.24 11.86 -9.54
C ILE A 41 11.11 12.48 -10.62
N TRP A 42 12.37 12.10 -10.67
CA TRP A 42 13.30 12.58 -11.70
C TRP A 42 13.49 11.52 -12.77
N ASP A 43 13.28 11.92 -14.03
CA ASP A 43 13.57 11.10 -15.22
C ASP A 43 15.08 11.06 -15.55
N TYR A 44 15.92 11.61 -14.67
CA TYR A 44 17.38 11.62 -14.81
C TYR A 44 18.04 11.28 -13.48
N SER A 45 19.19 10.63 -13.56
CA SER A 45 20.07 10.39 -12.42
C SER A 45 21.28 11.31 -12.49
N ILE A 46 21.79 11.68 -11.32
CA ILE A 46 23.09 12.36 -11.18
C ILE A 46 24.29 11.42 -11.41
N TYR A 47 24.01 10.12 -11.57
CA TYR A 47 24.96 9.09 -11.95
C TYR A 47 24.92 8.89 -13.47
N ASP A 48 26.06 8.53 -14.07
CA ASP A 48 26.21 8.25 -15.51
C ASP A 48 25.42 7.02 -16.00
N GLU A 49 24.49 6.50 -15.21
CA GLU A 49 23.62 5.39 -15.58
C GLU A 49 22.43 5.91 -16.39
N VAL A 50 22.25 5.32 -17.58
CA VAL A 50 21.07 5.56 -18.41
C VAL A 50 19.86 5.04 -17.65
N PRO A 51 18.84 5.87 -17.38
CA PRO A 51 17.58 5.41 -16.80
C PRO A 51 17.00 4.32 -17.71
N ASP A 52 16.80 3.13 -17.17
CA ASP A 52 16.00 2.08 -17.80
C ASP A 52 14.71 1.88 -16.99
N ASP A 53 13.83 1.00 -17.45
CA ASP A 53 12.53 0.77 -16.81
C ASP A 53 12.64 0.05 -15.44
N THR A 54 13.86 -0.15 -14.91
CA THR A 54 14.10 -0.93 -13.69
C THR A 54 14.29 -0.09 -12.44
N TRP A 55 14.51 1.22 -12.55
CA TRP A 55 14.70 2.10 -11.41
C TRP A 55 14.18 3.53 -11.64
N VAL A 56 13.92 4.24 -10.54
CA VAL A 56 13.38 5.61 -10.54
C VAL A 56 14.17 6.45 -9.55
N ALA A 57 14.59 7.65 -9.96
CA ALA A 57 15.20 8.61 -9.03
C ALA A 57 14.10 9.39 -8.29
N LEU A 58 14.25 9.48 -6.97
CA LEU A 58 13.30 10.12 -6.07
C LEU A 58 14.06 11.02 -5.11
N ASP A 59 13.46 12.17 -4.80
CA ASP A 59 13.95 13.00 -3.70
C ASP A 59 13.86 12.24 -2.36
N GLN A 60 14.83 12.47 -1.47
CA GLN A 60 14.91 11.75 -0.20
C GLN A 60 13.67 11.98 0.69
N THR A 61 13.06 13.16 0.62
CA THR A 61 11.89 13.50 1.44
C THR A 61 10.65 12.78 0.94
N GLY A 62 10.44 12.73 -0.38
CA GLY A 62 9.41 11.96 -1.06
C GLY A 62 9.56 10.47 -0.77
N TYR A 63 10.78 9.93 -0.82
CA TYR A 63 11.08 8.54 -0.45
C TYR A 63 10.66 8.21 0.99
N GLU A 64 11.06 9.02 1.98
CA GLU A 64 10.71 8.76 3.38
C GLU A 64 9.19 8.87 3.64
N ARG A 65 8.51 9.82 2.98
CA ARG A 65 7.04 9.94 3.05
C ARG A 65 6.34 8.72 2.45
N MET A 66 6.78 8.26 1.28
CA MET A 66 6.22 7.05 0.65
C MET A 66 6.42 5.83 1.55
N LYS A 67 7.62 5.67 2.11
CA LYS A 67 7.94 4.57 3.02
C LYS A 67 7.06 4.58 4.27
N GLN A 68 6.82 5.76 4.85
CA GLN A 68 5.92 5.88 6.00
C GLN A 68 4.49 5.44 5.65
N VAL A 69 3.92 5.94 4.55
CA VAL A 69 2.53 5.58 4.16
C VAL A 69 2.41 4.11 3.78
N LEU A 70 3.42 3.53 3.11
CA LEU A 70 3.46 2.10 2.82
C LEU A 70 3.47 1.25 4.09
N SER A 71 4.13 1.70 5.17
CA SER A 71 4.09 0.99 6.45
C SER A 71 2.70 0.97 7.10
N GLU A 72 1.84 1.94 6.80
CA GLU A 72 0.46 2.01 7.32
C GLU A 72 -0.53 1.16 6.52
N LEU A 73 -0.20 0.87 5.26
CA LEU A 73 -0.90 -0.11 4.41
C LEU A 73 -0.57 -1.56 4.79
N ASP A 74 0.51 -1.76 5.53
CA ASP A 74 1.04 -3.05 5.91
C ASP A 74 0.28 -3.71 7.08
N GLU A 75 -1.03 -3.91 6.93
CA GLU A 75 -1.83 -4.67 7.91
C GLU A 75 -1.50 -6.17 7.89
N LEU A 76 -0.82 -6.65 6.84
CA LEU A 76 -0.53 -8.07 6.62
C LEU A 76 0.91 -8.50 6.97
N GLN A 77 1.84 -7.56 7.20
CA GLN A 77 3.25 -7.83 7.52
C GLN A 77 3.90 -8.95 6.68
N PRO A 78 3.86 -8.93 5.33
CA PRO A 78 4.47 -9.97 4.51
C PRO A 78 5.99 -10.06 4.73
N TRP A 79 6.63 -8.98 5.20
CA TRP A 79 8.06 -8.90 5.54
C TRP A 79 8.44 -9.63 6.84
N LYS A 80 7.47 -10.13 7.62
CA LYS A 80 7.75 -11.14 8.66
C LYS A 80 8.10 -12.50 8.06
N THR A 81 7.78 -12.72 6.80
CA THR A 81 8.34 -13.84 6.03
C THR A 81 9.79 -13.48 5.74
N SER A 82 10.73 -14.28 6.24
CA SER A 82 12.15 -14.09 5.96
C SER A 82 12.33 -13.98 4.44
N ILE A 83 12.91 -12.86 3.97
CA ILE A 83 13.35 -12.75 2.59
C ILE A 83 14.40 -13.85 2.40
N GLU A 84 14.00 -14.96 1.77
CA GLU A 84 14.96 -16.01 1.43
C GLU A 84 16.07 -15.39 0.61
N LYS A 85 17.30 -15.65 1.04
CA LYS A 85 18.51 -15.13 0.40
C LYS A 85 18.42 -15.53 -1.07
N ARG A 86 18.35 -14.55 -1.99
CA ARG A 86 18.53 -14.83 -3.41
C ARG A 86 19.86 -15.56 -3.54
N LEU A 87 19.81 -16.86 -3.84
CA LEU A 87 21.00 -17.63 -4.15
C LEU A 87 21.57 -16.97 -5.40
N GLY A 88 22.64 -16.19 -5.22
CA GLY A 88 23.33 -15.54 -6.32
C GLY A 88 23.68 -16.59 -7.37
N GLY A 89 23.21 -16.38 -8.59
CA GLY A 89 23.73 -17.11 -9.74
C GLY A 89 25.18 -16.69 -9.92
N GLY A 90 26.08 -17.69 -9.95
CA GLY A 90 27.48 -17.52 -10.29
C GLY A 90 27.72 -17.32 -11.78
#